data_AF-A0AAD8ETT9-F1
#
_entry.id   AF-A0AAD8ETT9-F1
#
_cell.length_a   1.000
_cell.length_b   1.000
_cell.length_c   1.000
_cell.angle_alpha   90.00
_cell.angle_beta   90.00
_cell.angle_gamma   90.00
#
_symmetry.space_group_name_H-M   'P 1'
#
loop_
_entity.id
_entity.type
_entity.pdbx_description
1 polymer ?
#
loop_
_entity_poly.entity_id
_entity_poly.type
_entity_poly.pdbx_seq_one_letter_code
_entity_poly.pdbx_strand_id
1 'polypeptide(L)'
;TSTETRSFRYNYSKALSMYISLKVLAVNFSYLVGDNGEIILSLGSLTEGCFRELQLLCLEEDLSIVMSLYEGDEEEILPDSTWRKAREICPYMKVYMAIYSIPQHDLLKKFLSPSMPLCSFHLSSGLNAEPFCWQVDITLRTFICWYSLLL
;
A
#
# COMPACT_ATOMS: atom_id res chain seq x y z
N THR A 1 16.56 -5.09 15.77
CA THR A 1 15.63 -4.75 14.67
C THR A 1 14.22 -5.31 14.92
N SER A 2 13.99 -6.59 15.24
CA SER A 2 12.62 -7.14 15.37
C SER A 2 11.75 -6.57 16.52
N THR A 3 12.35 -6.20 17.66
CA THR A 3 11.59 -5.73 18.84
C THR A 3 11.16 -4.26 18.73
N GLU A 4 12.00 -3.41 18.14
CA GLU A 4 11.74 -1.98 17.95
C GLU A 4 10.64 -1.76 16.90
N THR A 5 10.68 -2.50 15.79
CA THR A 5 9.64 -2.45 14.75
C THR A 5 8.29 -2.91 15.29
N ARG A 6 8.27 -3.93 16.16
CA ARG A 6 7.04 -4.37 16.87
C ARG A 6 6.50 -3.30 17.82
N SER A 7 7.36 -2.65 18.60
CA SER A 7 6.96 -1.57 19.50
C SER A 7 6.40 -0.36 18.75
N PHE A 8 7.03 0.03 17.64
CA PHE A 8 6.57 1.09 16.77
C PHE A 8 5.17 0.82 16.22
N ARG A 9 4.93 -0.37 15.65
CA ARG A 9 3.62 -0.76 15.09
C ARG A 9 2.51 -0.77 16.15
N TYR A 10 2.81 -1.27 17.35
CA TYR A 10 1.87 -1.24 18.46
C TYR A 10 1.47 0.19 18.83
N ASN A 11 2.45 1.09 18.95
CA ASN A 11 2.20 2.50 19.26
C ASN A 11 1.43 3.20 18.15
N TYR A 12 1.73 2.90 16.89
CA TYR A 12 1.03 3.44 15.74
C TYR A 12 -0.44 2.99 15.68
N SER A 13 -0.71 1.70 15.83
CA SER A 13 -2.07 1.15 15.91
C SER A 13 -2.86 1.75 17.08
N LYS A 14 -2.21 1.91 18.24
CA LYS A 14 -2.80 2.57 19.42
C LYS A 14 -3.08 4.05 19.19
N ALA A 15 -2.23 4.75 18.44
CA ALA A 15 -2.50 6.14 18.08
C ALA A 15 -3.70 6.24 17.12
N LEU A 16 -3.75 5.39 16.10
CA LEU A 16 -4.88 5.32 15.16
C LEU A 16 -6.21 5.03 15.88
N SER A 17 -6.20 4.19 16.92
CA SER A 17 -7.43 3.85 17.65
C SER A 17 -8.04 5.01 18.43
N MET A 18 -7.29 6.10 18.65
CA MET A 18 -7.83 7.31 19.26
C MET A 18 -8.72 8.12 18.30
N TYR A 19 -8.67 7.83 16.99
CA TYR A 19 -9.40 8.55 15.95
C TYR A 19 -10.64 7.76 15.48
N ILE A 20 -11.64 7.64 16.34
CA ILE A 20 -12.89 6.90 16.07
C ILE A 20 -13.70 7.41 14.85
N SER A 21 -13.43 8.63 14.38
CA SER A 21 -14.07 9.23 13.20
C SER A 21 -13.12 9.36 12.01
N LEU A 22 -12.01 8.61 12.00
CA LEU A 22 -11.05 8.60 10.90
C LEU A 22 -11.73 8.10 9.62
N LYS A 23 -11.84 8.97 8.62
CA LYS A 23 -12.38 8.61 7.30
C LYS A 23 -11.30 8.54 6.23
N VAL A 24 -10.24 9.31 6.41
CA VAL A 24 -9.15 9.48 5.45
C VAL A 24 -7.84 9.30 6.21
N LEU A 25 -6.93 8.48 5.68
CA LEU A 25 -5.59 8.29 6.20
C LEU A 25 -4.58 8.43 5.06
N ALA A 26 -3.64 9.36 5.21
CA ALA A 26 -2.53 9.55 4.28
C ALA A 26 -1.21 9.19 4.95
N VAL A 27 -0.51 8.19 4.41
CA VAL A 27 0.65 7.55 5.06
C VAL A 27 1.63 6.99 4.03
N ASN A 28 2.89 6.80 4.44
CA ASN A 28 3.81 6.00 3.66
C ASN A 28 3.39 4.53 3.71
N PHE A 29 3.56 3.83 2.59
CA PHE A 29 3.17 2.43 2.45
C PHE A 29 3.83 1.55 3.51
N SER A 30 5.09 1.82 3.85
CA SER A 30 5.86 1.09 4.88
C SER A 30 5.18 1.04 6.26
N TYR A 31 4.33 2.01 6.60
CA TYR A 31 3.58 2.02 7.88
C TYR A 31 2.45 1.00 7.90
N LEU A 32 2.02 0.49 6.75
CA LEU A 32 1.01 -0.57 6.64
C LEU A 32 1.63 -1.95 6.54
N VAL A 33 2.93 -2.01 6.23
CA VAL A 33 3.65 -3.26 6.01
C VAL A 33 4.09 -3.85 7.36
N GLY A 34 3.45 -4.95 7.71
CA GLY A 34 3.76 -5.78 8.87
C GLY A 34 3.20 -7.18 8.69
N ASP A 35 3.28 -8.01 9.73
CA ASP A 35 2.92 -9.43 9.72
C ASP A 35 1.48 -9.60 9.16
N ASN A 36 1.36 -9.84 7.84
CA ASN A 36 0.12 -10.01 7.08
C ASN A 36 -0.86 -8.81 6.99
N GLY A 37 -0.39 -7.57 7.20
CA GLY A 37 -1.20 -6.35 6.97
C GLY A 37 -2.28 -6.07 8.02
N GLU A 38 -2.03 -6.45 9.28
CA GLU A 38 -2.91 -6.20 10.43
C GLU A 38 -3.38 -4.74 10.56
N ILE A 39 -2.53 -3.77 10.20
CA ILE A 39 -2.85 -2.35 10.32
C ILE A 39 -3.97 -1.97 9.35
N ILE A 40 -3.95 -2.46 8.11
CA ILE A 40 -5.05 -2.22 7.17
C ILE A 40 -6.36 -2.84 7.68
N LEU A 41 -6.28 -4.05 8.23
CA LEU A 41 -7.45 -4.74 8.75
C LEU A 41 -8.02 -4.03 9.99
N SER A 42 -7.15 -3.45 10.83
CA SER A 42 -7.58 -2.73 12.02
C SER A 42 -8.30 -1.42 11.67
N LEU A 43 -7.97 -0.73 10.58
CA LEU A 43 -8.66 0.51 10.16
C LEU A 43 -10.18 0.34 10.08
N GLY A 44 -10.63 -0.80 9.60
CA GLY A 44 -12.06 -1.09 9.53
C GLY A 44 -12.68 -1.37 10.88
N SER A 45 -12.00 -2.08 11.77
CA SER A 45 -12.46 -2.27 13.15
C SER A 45 -12.49 -0.96 13.94
N LEU A 46 -11.49 -0.09 13.76
CA LEU A 46 -11.36 1.19 14.48
C LEU A 46 -12.44 2.21 14.12
N THR A 47 -13.00 2.09 12.92
CA THR A 47 -13.96 3.04 12.38
C THR A 47 -15.36 2.43 12.24
N GLU A 48 -15.58 1.22 12.76
CA GLU A 48 -16.84 0.47 12.59
C GLU A 48 -17.24 0.37 11.09
N GLY A 49 -16.26 0.16 10.21
CA GLY A 49 -16.44 0.10 8.76
C GLY A 49 -16.69 1.46 8.09
N CYS A 50 -16.55 2.58 8.81
CA CYS A 50 -16.76 3.93 8.29
C CYS A 50 -15.53 4.55 7.61
N PHE A 51 -14.39 3.88 7.61
CA PHE A 51 -13.21 4.29 6.85
C PHE A 51 -13.52 4.37 5.34
N ARG A 52 -12.96 5.37 4.65
CA ARG A 52 -13.31 5.67 3.25
C ARG A 52 -12.10 5.80 2.33
N GLU A 53 -11.01 6.42 2.77
CA GLU A 53 -9.92 6.74 1.86
C GLU A 53 -8.56 6.45 2.49
N LEU A 54 -7.77 5.68 1.76
CA LEU A 54 -6.37 5.40 2.08
C LEU A 54 -5.49 6.01 1.00
N GLN A 55 -4.67 6.98 1.37
CA GLN A 55 -3.73 7.64 0.48
C GLN A 55 -2.32 7.13 0.81
N LEU A 56 -1.71 6.43 -0.14
CA LEU A 56 -0.45 5.72 0.04
C LEU A 56 0.66 6.44 -0.71
N LEU A 57 1.69 6.85 0.02
CA LEU A 57 2.95 7.28 -0.57
C LEU A 57 3.91 6.08 -0.60
N CYS A 58 4.35 5.69 -1.79
CA CYS A 58 5.30 4.60 -2.00
C CYS A 58 6.64 5.22 -2.44
N LEU A 59 7.65 5.11 -1.59
CA LEU A 59 9.00 5.60 -1.86
C LEU A 59 9.94 4.43 -2.17
N GLU A 60 11.00 4.70 -2.92
CA GLU A 60 12.08 3.72 -3.14
C GLU A 60 12.71 3.27 -1.81
N GLU A 61 12.85 4.18 -0.85
CA GLU A 61 13.35 3.88 0.50
C GLU A 61 12.48 2.84 1.22
N ASP A 62 11.15 2.89 1.01
CA ASP A 62 10.21 1.94 1.58
C ASP A 62 10.47 0.53 1.04
N LEU A 63 10.89 0.36 -0.22
CA LEU A 63 11.22 -0.96 -0.78
C LEU A 63 12.33 -1.64 -0.02
N SER A 64 13.37 -0.92 0.39
CA SER A 64 14.49 -1.52 1.13
C SER A 64 14.04 -2.04 2.50
N ILE A 65 13.22 -1.28 3.20
CA ILE A 65 12.64 -1.63 4.50
C ILE A 65 11.75 -2.85 4.33
N VAL A 66 10.88 -2.81 3.33
CA VAL A 66 9.92 -3.87 3.05
C VAL A 66 10.62 -5.16 2.61
N MET A 67 11.53 -5.10 1.64
CA MET A 67 12.26 -6.28 1.16
C MET A 67 13.09 -6.94 2.25
N SER A 68 13.53 -6.18 3.27
CA SER A 68 14.19 -6.76 4.44
C SER A 68 13.26 -7.52 5.39
N LEU A 69 11.96 -7.26 5.34
CA LEU A 69 10.94 -7.87 6.19
C LEU A 69 10.32 -9.14 5.59
N TYR A 70 10.41 -9.33 4.28
CA TYR A 70 9.92 -10.52 3.58
C TYR A 70 11.12 -11.34 3.08
N GLU A 71 11.41 -12.45 3.77
CA GLU A 71 12.42 -13.42 3.35
C GLU A 71 11.88 -14.27 2.19
N GLY A 72 11.75 -13.70 0.99
CA GLY A 72 11.31 -14.47 -0.18
C GLY A 72 11.08 -13.66 -1.46
N ASP A 73 10.96 -14.38 -2.57
CA ASP A 73 10.50 -13.87 -3.87
C ASP A 73 8.97 -13.64 -3.86
N GLU A 74 8.43 -13.02 -2.80
CA GLU A 74 7.00 -12.70 -2.77
C GLU A 74 6.66 -11.71 -3.90
N GLU A 75 5.61 -12.04 -4.66
CA GLU A 75 5.13 -11.24 -5.80
C GLU A 75 4.50 -9.92 -5.33
N GLU A 76 3.94 -9.89 -4.12
CA GLU A 76 3.23 -8.76 -3.52
C GLU A 76 3.72 -8.52 -2.09
N ILE A 77 3.87 -7.24 -1.68
CA ILE A 77 4.24 -6.87 -0.31
C ILE A 77 3.09 -7.13 0.67
N LEU A 78 1.87 -6.81 0.23
CA LEU A 78 0.66 -7.09 0.99
C LEU A 78 -0.14 -8.11 0.20
N PRO A 79 -0.33 -9.33 0.74
CA PRO A 79 -1.03 -10.37 0.01
C PRO A 79 -2.44 -9.95 -0.42
N ASP A 80 -2.87 -10.35 -1.60
CA ASP A 80 -4.23 -10.15 -2.12
C ASP A 80 -5.34 -10.56 -1.13
N SER A 81 -5.10 -11.60 -0.33
CA SER A 81 -6.03 -12.04 0.71
C SER A 81 -6.29 -10.98 1.80
N THR A 82 -5.28 -10.15 2.12
CA THR A 82 -5.41 -9.03 3.06
C THR A 82 -6.30 -7.95 2.47
N TRP A 83 -6.13 -7.63 1.18
CA TRP A 83 -6.97 -6.66 0.49
C TRP A 83 -8.42 -7.12 0.36
N ARG A 84 -8.67 -8.41 0.08
CA ARG A 84 -10.03 -8.97 0.09
C ARG A 84 -10.72 -8.77 1.44
N LYS A 85 -10.06 -9.17 2.54
CA LYS A 85 -10.58 -8.98 3.90
C LYS A 85 -10.80 -7.50 4.22
N ALA A 86 -9.88 -6.63 3.82
CA ALA A 86 -10.04 -5.19 4.03
C ALA A 86 -11.28 -4.63 3.32
N ARG A 87 -11.59 -5.11 2.11
CA ARG A 87 -12.83 -4.74 1.40
C ARG A 87 -14.09 -5.30 2.07
N GLU A 88 -14.03 -6.48 2.69
CA GLU A 88 -15.15 -7.01 3.46
C GLU A 88 -15.45 -6.16 4.70
N ILE A 89 -14.41 -5.71 5.42
CA ILE A 89 -14.55 -4.89 6.63
C ILE A 89 -14.91 -3.43 6.25
N CYS A 90 -14.32 -2.90 5.18
CA CYS A 90 -14.51 -1.54 4.68
C CYS A 90 -14.95 -1.54 3.20
N PRO A 91 -16.22 -1.84 2.90
CA PRO A 91 -16.68 -1.99 1.51
C PRO A 91 -16.62 -0.70 0.68
N TYR A 92 -16.55 0.45 1.34
CA TYR A 92 -16.47 1.76 0.69
C TYR A 92 -15.06 2.35 0.69
N MET A 93 -14.05 1.59 1.10
CA MET A 93 -12.66 2.04 1.10
C MET A 93 -12.16 2.20 -0.34
N LYS A 94 -11.52 3.34 -0.61
CA LYS A 94 -10.81 3.66 -1.84
C LYS A 94 -9.32 3.83 -1.53
N VAL A 95 -8.47 3.33 -2.41
CA VAL A 95 -7.02 3.49 -2.32
C VAL A 95 -6.55 4.46 -3.41
N TYR A 96 -5.77 5.44 -2.99
CA TYR A 96 -5.08 6.39 -3.84
C TYR A 96 -3.59 6.18 -3.64
N MET A 97 -2.83 6.03 -4.71
CA MET A 97 -1.40 5.72 -4.61
C MET A 97 -0.55 6.79 -5.30
N ALA A 98 0.51 7.23 -4.63
CA ALA A 98 1.55 8.04 -5.22
C ALA A 98 2.87 7.26 -5.15
N ILE A 99 3.42 6.91 -6.30
CA ILE A 99 4.68 6.16 -6.43
C ILE A 99 5.75 7.12 -6.90
N TYR A 100 6.81 7.28 -6.11
CA TYR A 100 7.86 8.24 -6.35
C TYR A 100 9.23 7.56 -6.47
N SER A 101 9.94 7.86 -7.56
CA SER A 101 11.29 7.37 -7.85
C SER A 101 11.42 5.82 -7.94
N ILE A 102 10.36 5.11 -8.34
CA ILE A 102 10.41 3.65 -8.57
C ILE A 102 10.20 3.37 -10.07
N PRO A 103 11.27 3.32 -10.87
CA PRO A 103 11.18 3.23 -12.33
C PRO A 103 10.96 1.81 -12.87
N GLN A 104 11.26 0.78 -12.08
CA GLN A 104 11.24 -0.62 -12.51
C GLN A 104 9.85 -1.23 -12.30
N HIS A 105 9.25 -1.78 -13.35
CA HIS A 105 7.92 -2.39 -13.27
C HIS A 105 7.85 -3.51 -12.23
N ASP A 106 8.88 -4.35 -12.18
CA ASP A 106 8.95 -5.49 -11.26
C ASP A 106 8.99 -5.09 -9.79
N LEU A 107 9.45 -3.88 -9.46
CA LEU A 107 9.40 -3.34 -8.10
C LEU A 107 8.05 -2.68 -7.84
N LEU A 108 7.55 -1.91 -8.81
CA LEU A 108 6.26 -1.24 -8.70
C LEU A 108 5.11 -2.24 -8.48
N LYS A 109 5.09 -3.35 -9.24
CA LYS A 109 4.03 -4.36 -9.15
C LYS A 109 3.91 -4.98 -7.75
N LYS A 110 4.99 -4.97 -6.95
CA LYS A 110 4.97 -5.51 -5.58
C LYS A 110 4.10 -4.69 -4.62
N PHE A 111 3.88 -3.41 -4.89
CA PHE A 111 2.96 -2.58 -4.11
C PHE A 111 1.50 -2.85 -4.44
N LEU A 112 1.23 -3.49 -5.58
CA LEU A 112 -0.10 -3.66 -6.13
C LEU A 112 -0.64 -5.05 -5.80
N SER A 113 -1.96 -5.16 -5.86
CA SER A 113 -2.64 -6.44 -5.71
C SER A 113 -4.02 -6.37 -6.39
N PRO A 114 -4.46 -7.39 -7.13
CA PRO A 114 -5.72 -7.34 -7.89
C PRO A 114 -6.96 -6.97 -7.05
N SER A 115 -6.96 -7.31 -5.77
CA SER A 115 -8.06 -7.03 -4.83
C SER A 115 -7.96 -5.67 -4.15
N MET A 116 -6.89 -4.91 -4.37
CA MET A 116 -6.80 -3.55 -3.86
C MET A 116 -7.92 -2.70 -4.49
N PRO A 117 -8.71 -1.94 -3.71
CA PRO A 117 -9.71 -1.02 -4.25
C PRO A 117 -9.05 0.27 -4.76
N LEU A 118 -8.10 0.12 -5.70
CA LEU A 118 -7.34 1.22 -6.28
C LEU A 118 -8.26 2.11 -7.13
N CYS A 119 -8.35 3.38 -6.77
CA CYS A 119 -9.16 4.39 -7.43
C CYS A 119 -8.33 5.33 -8.31
N SER A 120 -7.09 5.61 -7.89
CA SER A 120 -6.17 6.46 -8.65
C SER A 120 -4.73 6.14 -8.29
N PHE A 121 -3.84 6.35 -9.25
CA PHE A 121 -2.41 6.27 -9.04
C PHE A 121 -1.71 7.47 -9.70
N HIS A 122 -0.61 7.90 -9.09
CA HIS A 122 0.29 8.91 -9.61
C HIS A 122 1.70 8.33 -9.64
N LEU A 123 2.37 8.43 -10.78
CA LEU A 123 3.75 7.97 -10.91
C LEU A 123 4.66 9.17 -11.18
N SER A 124 5.77 9.26 -10.43
CA SER A 124 6.80 10.27 -10.65
C SER A 124 8.18 9.62 -10.71
N SER A 125 8.96 10.01 -11.72
CA SER A 125 10.37 9.62 -11.89
C SER A 125 11.32 10.29 -10.92
N GLY A 126 10.83 11.21 -10.09
CA GLY A 126 11.67 12.09 -9.29
C GLY A 126 12.58 12.97 -10.15
N LEU A 127 13.61 13.54 -9.51
CA LEU A 127 14.59 14.45 -10.14
C LEU A 127 15.80 13.73 -10.73
N ASN A 128 15.73 12.41 -10.91
CA ASN A 128 16.89 11.66 -11.36
C ASN A 128 17.21 11.98 -12.83
N ALA A 129 18.45 12.42 -13.06
CA ALA A 129 18.95 12.84 -14.37
C ALA A 129 19.32 11.66 -15.29
N GLU A 130 19.30 10.44 -14.77
CA GLU A 130 19.58 9.24 -15.56
C GLU A 130 18.35 8.81 -16.38
N PRO A 131 18.53 8.40 -17.64
CA PRO A 131 17.45 7.90 -18.48
C PRO A 131 16.98 6.56 -17.95
N PHE A 132 16.07 6.58 -16.99
CA PHE A 132 15.33 5.38 -16.60
C PHE A 132 14.44 4.96 -17.78
N CYS A 133 14.63 3.74 -18.26
CA CYS A 133 13.67 3.09 -19.15
C CYS A 133 12.45 2.70 -18.32
N TRP A 134 11.60 3.68 -18.02
CA TRP A 134 10.32 3.40 -17.39
C TRP A 134 9.56 2.44 -18.29
N GLN A 135 9.25 1.25 -17.78
CA GLN A 135 8.37 0.28 -18.42
C GLN A 135 6.91 0.73 -18.23
N VAL A 136 6.61 1.97 -18.65
CA VAL A 136 5.29 2.62 -18.48
C VAL A 136 4.22 1.83 -19.19
N ASP A 137 4.51 1.38 -20.40
CA ASP A 137 3.59 0.59 -21.22
C ASP A 137 3.20 -0.71 -20.51
N ILE A 138 4.16 -1.44 -19.93
CA ILE A 138 3.92 -2.66 -19.17
C ILE A 138 3.13 -2.33 -17.89
N THR A 139 3.54 -1.29 -17.19
CA THR A 139 2.88 -0.83 -15.95
C THR A 139 1.43 -0.44 -16.18
N LEU A 140 1.14 0.34 -17.22
CA LEU A 140 -0.21 0.72 -17.61
C LEU A 140 -1.03 -0.50 -18.04
N ARG A 141 -0.45 -1.45 -18.77
CA ARG A 141 -1.14 -2.70 -19.12
C ARG A 141 -1.52 -3.50 -17.88
N THR A 142 -0.64 -3.63 -16.90
CA THR A 142 -0.95 -4.29 -15.63
C THR A 142 -2.08 -3.58 -14.89
N PHE A 143 -2.04 -2.25 -14.79
CA PHE A 143 -3.13 -1.47 -14.19
C PHE A 143 -4.46 -1.68 -14.91
N ILE A 144 -4.47 -1.64 -16.24
CA ILE A 144 -5.67 -1.91 -17.03
C ILE A 144 -6.15 -3.34 -16.77
N CYS A 145 -5.30 -4.35 -16.88
CA CYS A 145 -5.70 -5.75 -16.69
C CYS A 145 -6.28 -6.03 -15.30
N TRP A 146 -5.75 -5.41 -14.24
CA TRP A 146 -6.18 -5.70 -12.87
C TRP A 146 -7.34 -4.83 -12.40
N TYR A 147 -7.43 -3.59 -12.89
CA TYR A 147 -8.38 -2.60 -12.37
C TYR A 147 -9.36 -2.07 -13.43
N SER A 148 -9.39 -2.60 -14.67
CA SER A 148 -10.32 -2.18 -15.73
C SER A 148 -11.80 -2.39 -15.41
N LEU A 149 -12.13 -3.17 -14.39
CA LEU A 149 -13.51 -3.37 -13.92
C LEU A 149 -13.91 -2.39 -12.79
N LEU A 150 -13.01 -1.51 -12.38
CA LEU A 150 -13.20 -0.50 -11.32
C LEU A 150 -13.24 0.95 -11.85
N LEU A 151 -13.04 1.14 -13.17
CA LEU A 151 -13.24 2.39 -13.91
C LEU A 151 -14.54 2.32 -14.72
#